data_AF-A0A315Z5G8-F1
#
_entry.id   AF-A0A315Z5G8-F1
#
_cell.length_a   1.000
_cell.length_b   1.000
_cell.length_c   1.000
_cell.angle_alpha   90.00
_cell.angle_beta   90.00
_cell.angle_gamma   90.00
#
_symmetry.space_group_name_H-M   'P 1'
#
loop_
_entity.id
_entity.type
_entity.pdbx_description
1 polymer ?
#
loop_
_entity_poly.entity_id
_entity_poly.type
_entity_poly.pdbx_seq_one_letter_code
_entity_poly.pdbx_strand_id
1 'polypeptide(L)'
;MEEFEKNKILNFLVGDEASMDFEYWLYNESDLESRVGEDLYFELIEVNYDDKDILNILQKKILDKYISQADFERSRYYKILRDSGWYPNRKISLHKSKINTQPEVQNAEKILEEFGGLKLVSPCKTDNWTLTLVEFLDHPNRTYNMSDYGINKNFVCFASAHNDHINLFVDGEGKFYQLDNVVSLDLYLYEGDDFEQMMKELLELTDTTSFKVIGKKKR
;
A
#
# COMPACT_ATOMS: atom_id res chain seq x y z
N MET A 1 7.90 -11.53 22.31
CA MET A 1 7.75 -10.09 22.05
C MET A 1 6.29 -9.73 22.18
N GLU A 2 6.00 -8.78 23.06
CA GLU A 2 4.68 -8.18 23.21
C GLU A 2 4.35 -7.26 22.02
N GLU A 3 3.07 -6.94 21.83
CA GLU A 3 2.57 -6.23 20.64
C GLU A 3 3.01 -4.76 20.59
N PHE A 4 3.17 -4.12 21.76
CA PHE A 4 3.58 -2.72 21.85
C PHE A 4 5.00 -2.51 21.31
N GLU A 5 5.92 -3.38 21.70
CA GLU A 5 7.34 -3.37 21.37
C GLU A 5 7.52 -3.72 19.90
N LYS A 6 6.77 -4.72 19.42
CA LYS A 6 6.73 -5.05 18.00
C LYS A 6 6.36 -3.82 17.17
N ASN A 7 5.30 -3.10 17.57
CA ASN A 7 4.85 -1.90 16.89
C ASN A 7 5.86 -0.74 17.01
N LYS A 8 6.52 -0.58 18.16
CA LYS A 8 7.57 0.44 18.37
C LYS A 8 8.75 0.20 17.42
N ILE A 9 9.22 -1.05 17.32
CA ILE A 9 10.29 -1.44 16.39
C ILE A 9 9.85 -1.26 14.94
N LEU A 10 8.65 -1.70 14.57
CA LEU A 10 8.12 -1.54 13.22
C LEU A 10 8.02 -0.06 12.81
N ASN A 11 7.53 0.81 13.69
CA ASN A 11 7.45 2.26 13.43
C ASN A 11 8.84 2.84 13.17
N PHE A 12 9.85 2.42 13.94
CA PHE A 12 11.22 2.84 13.69
C PHE A 12 11.76 2.34 12.35
N LEU A 13 11.60 1.05 12.04
CA LEU A 13 12.09 0.47 10.77
C LEU A 13 11.51 1.12 9.52
N VAL A 14 10.28 1.64 9.60
CA VAL A 14 9.62 2.34 8.49
C VAL A 14 9.86 3.85 8.50
N GLY A 15 10.61 4.36 9.48
CA GLY A 15 10.94 5.79 9.61
C GLY A 15 9.78 6.66 10.11
N ASP A 16 8.84 6.06 10.85
CA ASP A 16 7.74 6.77 11.54
C ASP A 16 8.09 7.15 12.99
N GLU A 17 9.26 6.75 13.46
CA GLU A 17 9.84 7.09 14.76
C GLU A 17 11.25 7.66 14.54
N ALA A 18 11.62 8.73 15.24
CA ALA A 18 12.95 9.30 15.14
C ALA A 18 13.98 8.42 15.88
N SER A 19 15.22 8.34 15.36
CA SER A 19 16.29 7.54 15.98
C SER A 19 16.52 7.89 17.45
N MET A 20 16.51 9.18 17.79
CA MET A 20 16.69 9.65 19.16
C MET A 20 15.58 9.16 20.10
N ASP A 21 14.33 9.17 19.64
CA ASP A 21 13.18 8.75 20.45
C ASP A 21 13.17 7.22 20.63
N PHE A 22 13.55 6.48 19.59
CA PHE A 22 13.70 5.03 19.65
C PHE A 22 14.85 4.60 20.56
N GLU A 23 16.01 5.23 20.44
CA GLU A 23 17.19 4.97 21.28
C GLU A 23 16.90 5.31 22.75
N TYR A 24 16.24 6.45 23.01
CA TYR A 24 15.81 6.81 24.35
C TYR A 24 14.89 5.74 24.95
N TRP A 25 13.91 5.24 24.19
CA TRP A 25 13.05 4.15 24.63
C TRP A 25 13.84 2.88 24.97
N LEU A 26 14.79 2.49 24.11
CA LEU A 26 15.61 1.29 24.29
C LEU A 26 16.42 1.31 25.59
N TYR A 27 16.94 2.47 25.98
CA TYR A 27 17.83 2.59 27.16
C TYR A 27 17.12 2.96 28.47
N ASN A 28 15.87 3.43 28.44
CA ASN A 28 15.16 3.88 29.64
C ASN A 28 14.09 2.89 30.15
N GLU A 29 13.79 1.84 29.40
CA GLU A 29 12.81 0.81 29.79
C GLU A 29 13.49 -0.36 30.50
N SER A 30 13.46 -0.36 31.84
CA SER A 30 14.22 -1.30 32.68
C SER A 30 13.86 -2.78 32.54
N ASP A 31 12.69 -3.10 32.01
CA ASP A 31 12.19 -4.48 31.82
C ASP A 31 12.12 -4.88 30.33
N LEU A 32 12.65 -4.04 29.43
CA LEU A 32 12.48 -4.20 27.99
C LEU A 32 13.06 -5.52 27.49
N GLU A 33 14.25 -5.89 27.96
CA GLU A 33 14.92 -7.16 27.64
C GLU A 33 13.98 -8.37 27.86
N SER A 34 13.22 -8.36 28.96
CA SER A 34 12.27 -9.45 29.25
C SER A 34 11.07 -9.46 28.30
N ARG A 35 10.62 -8.28 27.81
CA ARG A 35 9.44 -8.16 26.93
C ARG A 35 9.77 -8.47 25.46
N VAL A 36 10.93 -8.03 24.99
CA VAL A 36 11.37 -8.25 23.60
C VAL A 36 12.09 -9.59 23.42
N GLY A 37 12.76 -10.06 24.47
CA GLY A 37 13.62 -11.24 24.46
C GLY A 37 15.10 -10.86 24.35
N GLU A 38 15.94 -11.56 25.10
CA GLU A 38 17.39 -11.31 25.24
C GLU A 38 18.09 -11.14 23.89
N ASP A 39 17.94 -12.11 22.98
CA ASP A 39 18.64 -12.08 21.69
C ASP A 39 18.30 -10.83 20.85
N LEU A 40 17.01 -10.45 20.78
CA LEU A 40 16.59 -9.27 20.02
C LEU A 40 17.05 -7.99 20.72
N TYR A 41 16.97 -7.94 22.06
CA TYR A 41 17.44 -6.79 22.82
C TYR A 41 18.92 -6.50 22.55
N PHE A 42 19.78 -7.53 22.58
CA PHE A 42 21.20 -7.39 22.25
C PHE A 42 21.42 -6.88 20.82
N GLU A 43 20.70 -7.43 19.84
CA GLU A 43 20.80 -6.96 18.45
C GLU A 43 20.41 -5.48 18.30
N LEU A 44 19.50 -4.96 19.14
CA LEU A 44 19.08 -3.57 19.15
C LEU A 44 20.10 -2.64 19.84
N ILE A 45 20.64 -3.02 21.00
CA ILE A 45 21.54 -2.14 21.78
C ILE A 45 22.97 -2.08 21.20
N GLU A 46 23.38 -3.07 20.41
CA GLU A 46 24.70 -3.11 19.77
C GLU A 46 24.84 -2.16 18.57
N VAL A 47 23.74 -1.59 18.08
CA VAL A 47 23.77 -0.74 16.89
C VAL A 47 24.04 0.72 17.24
N ASN A 48 24.78 1.40 16.36
CA ASN A 48 25.01 2.82 16.46
C ASN A 48 23.84 3.62 15.83
N TYR A 49 23.01 4.25 16.65
CA TYR A 49 21.84 5.02 16.20
C TYR A 49 22.17 6.34 15.50
N ASP A 50 23.41 6.81 15.60
CA ASP A 50 23.92 7.96 14.84
C ASP A 50 24.30 7.59 13.39
N ASP A 51 24.30 6.31 13.03
CA ASP A 51 24.59 5.86 11.66
C ASP A 51 23.45 6.23 10.71
N LYS A 52 23.78 6.90 9.60
CA LYS A 52 22.82 7.25 8.54
C LYS A 52 22.14 6.04 7.91
N ASP A 53 22.79 4.87 7.96
CA ASP A 53 22.31 3.62 7.37
C ASP A 53 21.67 2.69 8.43
N ILE A 54 21.39 3.20 9.63
CA ILE A 54 20.84 2.44 10.78
C ILE A 54 19.63 1.59 10.41
N LEU A 55 18.67 2.14 9.67
CA LEU A 55 17.46 1.41 9.28
C LEU A 55 17.79 0.20 8.41
N ASN A 56 18.72 0.34 7.46
CA ASN A 56 19.14 -0.76 6.59
C ASN A 56 19.91 -1.83 7.37
N ILE A 57 20.74 -1.41 8.34
CA ILE A 57 21.48 -2.32 9.22
C ILE A 57 20.51 -3.16 10.06
N LEU A 58 19.53 -2.50 10.69
CA LEU A 58 18.56 -3.18 11.53
C LEU A 58 17.64 -4.09 10.73
N GLN A 59 17.13 -3.64 9.58
CA GLN A 59 16.30 -4.47 8.70
C GLN A 59 17.02 -5.80 8.37
N LYS A 60 18.31 -5.77 8.02
CA LYS A 60 19.11 -6.98 7.75
C LYS A 60 19.29 -7.89 8.97
N LYS A 61 19.35 -7.32 10.18
CA LYS A 61 19.55 -8.07 11.42
C LYS A 61 18.27 -8.71 11.94
N ILE A 62 17.13 -8.03 11.79
CA ILE A 62 15.90 -8.38 12.52
C ILE A 62 14.76 -8.90 11.67
N LEU A 63 14.71 -8.56 10.37
CA LEU A 63 13.71 -9.12 9.48
C LEU A 63 13.96 -10.63 9.30
N ASP A 64 12.87 -11.38 9.19
CA ASP A 64 12.78 -12.85 9.12
C ASP A 64 13.30 -13.63 10.34
N LYS A 65 14.11 -13.00 11.22
CA LYS A 65 14.56 -13.57 12.50
C LYS A 65 13.60 -13.27 13.65
N TYR A 66 13.14 -12.02 13.75
CA TYR A 66 12.28 -11.56 14.86
C TYR A 66 10.98 -10.89 14.39
N ILE A 67 11.02 -10.26 13.22
CA ILE A 67 9.88 -9.60 12.59
C ILE A 67 9.70 -10.21 11.20
N SER A 68 8.49 -10.66 10.89
CA SER A 68 8.23 -11.23 9.57
C SER A 68 8.27 -10.16 8.48
N GLN A 69 8.72 -10.53 7.28
CA GLN A 69 8.63 -9.65 6.10
C GLN A 69 7.20 -9.11 5.89
N ALA A 70 6.18 -9.93 6.11
CA ALA A 70 4.77 -9.53 5.97
C ALA A 70 4.35 -8.43 6.97
N ASP A 71 4.82 -8.50 8.22
CA ASP A 71 4.56 -7.46 9.22
C ASP A 71 5.22 -6.13 8.85
N PHE A 72 6.45 -6.20 8.32
CA PHE A 72 7.17 -5.02 7.86
C PHE A 72 6.50 -4.35 6.66
N GLU A 73 6.11 -5.14 5.64
CA GLU A 73 5.37 -4.65 4.48
C GLU A 73 4.02 -4.04 4.86
N ARG A 74 3.33 -4.67 5.81
CA ARG A 74 2.09 -4.13 6.39
C ARG A 74 2.33 -2.79 7.09
N SER A 75 3.36 -2.69 7.92
CA SER A 75 3.70 -1.43 8.60
C SER A 75 4.02 -0.31 7.59
N ARG A 76 4.81 -0.61 6.56
CA ARG A 76 5.12 0.34 5.47
C ARG A 76 3.87 0.84 4.76
N TYR A 77 2.96 -0.07 4.43
CA TYR A 77 1.69 0.29 3.79
C TYR A 77 0.87 1.26 4.65
N TYR A 78 0.70 0.96 5.95
CA TYR A 78 -0.05 1.85 6.84
C TYR A 78 0.66 3.18 7.10
N LYS A 79 1.99 3.22 7.07
CA LYS A 79 2.73 4.49 7.10
C LYS A 79 2.39 5.36 5.88
N ILE A 80 2.46 4.79 4.67
CA ILE A 80 2.11 5.51 3.43
C ILE A 80 0.67 6.04 3.50
N LEU A 81 -0.28 5.22 3.97
CA LEU A 81 -1.66 5.66 4.18
C LEU A 81 -1.75 6.86 5.14
N ARG A 82 -1.10 6.80 6.31
CA ARG A 82 -1.09 7.88 7.29
C ARG A 82 -0.47 9.16 6.73
N ASP A 83 0.69 9.05 6.08
CA ASP A 83 1.39 10.18 5.44
C ASP A 83 0.52 10.86 4.37
N SER A 84 -0.37 10.08 3.73
CA SER A 84 -1.31 10.56 2.73
C SER A 84 -2.59 11.17 3.33
N GLY A 85 -2.75 11.14 4.65
CA GLY A 85 -3.91 11.67 5.37
C GLY A 85 -5.05 10.67 5.61
N TRP A 86 -4.82 9.37 5.45
CA TRP A 86 -5.78 8.34 5.84
C TRP A 86 -5.77 8.10 7.35
N TYR A 87 -6.92 7.76 7.91
CA TYR A 87 -7.10 7.36 9.30
C TYR A 87 -8.23 6.32 9.44
N PRO A 88 -8.24 5.49 10.50
CA PRO A 88 -9.27 4.48 10.69
C PRO A 88 -10.68 5.06 10.66
N ASN A 89 -11.59 4.42 9.92
CA ASN A 89 -12.98 4.86 9.71
C ASN A 89 -13.13 6.19 8.95
N ARG A 90 -12.11 6.64 8.21
CA ARG A 90 -12.24 7.75 7.25
C ARG A 90 -13.42 7.49 6.32
N LYS A 91 -14.32 8.48 6.22
CA LYS A 91 -15.44 8.49 5.27
C LYS A 91 -15.60 9.88 4.68
N ILE A 92 -15.35 10.01 3.39
CA ILE A 92 -15.62 11.25 2.66
C ILE A 92 -17.05 11.24 2.11
N SER A 93 -17.66 12.42 2.03
CA SER A 93 -18.96 12.57 1.37
C SER A 93 -18.73 12.67 -0.13
N LEU A 94 -19.13 11.64 -0.86
CA LEU A 94 -19.19 11.69 -2.31
C LEU A 94 -20.47 12.41 -2.74
N HIS A 95 -20.38 13.26 -3.77
CA HIS A 95 -21.57 13.82 -4.41
C HIS A 95 -22.34 12.69 -5.11
N LYS A 96 -23.31 12.10 -4.40
CA LYS A 96 -24.16 11.03 -4.95
C LYS A 96 -25.04 11.61 -6.05
N SER A 97 -24.64 11.40 -7.31
CA SER A 97 -25.54 11.62 -8.42
C SER A 97 -26.76 10.69 -8.24
N LYS A 98 -27.96 11.20 -8.53
CA LYS A 98 -29.25 10.54 -8.25
C LYS A 98 -29.20 9.00 -8.44
N ILE A 99 -29.32 8.27 -7.33
CA ILE A 99 -29.55 6.81 -7.21
C ILE A 99 -28.96 6.02 -8.39
N ASN A 100 -27.63 5.96 -8.50
CA ASN A 100 -27.01 5.00 -9.42
C ASN A 100 -26.99 3.61 -8.77
N THR A 101 -27.82 2.70 -9.30
CA THR A 101 -27.94 1.32 -8.78
C THR A 101 -26.97 0.35 -9.44
N GLN A 102 -26.09 0.82 -10.34
CA GLN A 102 -25.12 -0.05 -11.01
C GLN A 102 -24.11 -0.62 -9.98
N PRO A 103 -23.96 -1.95 -9.89
CA PRO A 103 -23.07 -2.57 -8.90
C PRO A 103 -21.61 -2.08 -8.99
N GLU A 104 -21.09 -1.88 -10.20
CA GLU A 104 -19.73 -1.38 -10.44
C GLU A 104 -19.52 0.03 -9.86
N VAL A 105 -20.55 0.88 -9.93
CA VAL A 105 -20.51 2.23 -9.37
C VAL A 105 -20.56 2.17 -7.85
N GLN A 106 -21.40 1.31 -7.26
CA GLN A 106 -21.46 1.11 -5.81
C GLN A 106 -20.15 0.58 -5.23
N ASN A 107 -19.48 -0.32 -5.95
CA ASN A 107 -18.17 -0.84 -5.54
C ASN A 107 -17.10 0.27 -5.58
N ALA A 108 -17.08 1.08 -6.65
CA ALA A 108 -16.18 2.23 -6.73
C ALA A 108 -16.46 3.26 -5.63
N GLU A 109 -17.74 3.57 -5.37
CA GLU A 109 -18.13 4.49 -4.30
C GLU A 109 -17.65 4.02 -2.93
N LYS A 110 -17.74 2.72 -2.61
CA LYS A 110 -17.22 2.20 -1.33
C LYS A 110 -15.71 2.43 -1.18
N ILE A 111 -14.93 2.18 -2.23
CA ILE A 111 -13.49 2.43 -2.24
C ILE A 111 -13.23 3.93 -2.06
N LEU A 112 -13.94 4.77 -2.80
CA LEU A 112 -13.74 6.21 -2.78
C LEU A 112 -14.24 6.87 -1.49
N GLU A 113 -15.28 6.34 -0.85
CA GLU A 113 -15.72 6.80 0.48
C GLU A 113 -14.57 6.67 1.50
N GLU A 114 -13.75 5.62 1.38
CA GLU A 114 -12.60 5.41 2.28
C GLU A 114 -11.30 6.09 1.81
N PHE A 115 -10.95 5.95 0.53
CA PHE A 115 -9.64 6.34 -0.02
C PHE A 115 -9.68 7.56 -0.94
N GLY A 116 -10.86 8.08 -1.27
CA GLY A 116 -11.01 9.13 -2.28
C GLY A 116 -10.20 10.39 -1.96
N GLY A 117 -9.55 10.94 -2.98
CA GLY A 117 -8.66 12.10 -2.91
C GLY A 117 -7.30 11.87 -2.26
N LEU A 118 -6.98 10.64 -1.83
CA LEU A 118 -5.65 10.33 -1.30
C LEU A 118 -4.64 10.15 -2.44
N LYS A 119 -3.41 10.59 -2.20
CA LYS A 119 -2.25 10.39 -3.08
C LYS A 119 -1.21 9.57 -2.33
N LEU A 120 -1.15 8.28 -2.63
CA LEU A 120 -0.20 7.36 -2.00
C LEU A 120 1.13 7.41 -2.74
N VAL A 121 2.18 7.78 -2.03
CA VAL A 121 3.54 7.87 -2.57
C VAL A 121 4.40 6.83 -1.88
N SER A 122 4.94 5.89 -2.66
CA SER A 122 5.90 4.90 -2.18
C SER A 122 7.30 5.26 -2.71
N PRO A 123 8.31 5.37 -1.83
CA PRO A 123 9.69 5.38 -2.28
C PRO A 123 10.01 4.01 -2.89
N CYS A 124 10.30 3.99 -4.19
CA CYS A 124 10.62 2.76 -4.94
C CYS A 124 11.79 2.00 -4.29
N LYS A 125 11.77 0.66 -4.37
CA LYS A 125 12.84 -0.22 -3.86
C LYS A 125 14.16 -0.07 -4.64
N THR A 126 14.15 0.56 -5.81
CA THR A 126 15.31 0.63 -6.71
C THR A 126 15.86 2.05 -6.82
N ASP A 127 17.17 2.21 -7.07
CA ASP A 127 17.88 3.48 -7.29
C ASP A 127 17.35 4.32 -8.48
N ASN A 128 16.23 3.91 -9.08
CA ASN A 128 15.51 4.70 -10.06
C ASN A 128 14.74 5.80 -9.33
N TRP A 129 15.02 7.05 -9.68
CA TRP A 129 14.42 8.28 -9.16
C TRP A 129 12.90 8.42 -9.32
N THR A 130 12.19 7.36 -9.72
CA THR A 130 10.76 7.39 -10.00
C THR A 130 10.01 6.89 -8.79
N LEU A 131 9.29 7.78 -8.11
CA LEU A 131 8.35 7.42 -7.06
C LEU A 131 7.17 6.65 -7.66
N THR A 132 6.69 5.64 -6.94
CA THR A 132 5.45 4.97 -7.29
C THR A 132 4.31 5.76 -6.66
N LEU A 133 3.39 6.23 -7.51
CA LEU A 133 2.27 7.08 -7.13
C LEU A 133 0.98 6.37 -7.49
N VAL A 134 0.07 6.26 -6.52
CA VAL A 134 -1.34 5.91 -6.73
C VAL A 134 -2.21 7.06 -6.26
N GLU A 135 -3.02 7.62 -7.14
CA GLU A 135 -3.93 8.74 -6.88
C GLU A 135 -5.38 8.26 -6.97
N PHE A 136 -6.09 8.31 -5.84
CA PHE A 136 -7.51 8.01 -5.79
C PHE A 136 -8.30 9.21 -6.28
N LEU A 137 -9.30 8.94 -7.13
CA LEU A 137 -10.23 9.97 -7.58
C LEU A 137 -11.04 10.52 -6.40
N ASP A 138 -11.62 11.71 -6.54
CA ASP A 138 -12.53 12.31 -5.57
C ASP A 138 -14.02 11.99 -5.88
N HIS A 139 -14.30 11.42 -7.05
CA HIS A 139 -15.60 10.93 -7.46
C HIS A 139 -15.44 9.73 -8.41
N PRO A 140 -16.43 8.80 -8.45
CA PRO A 140 -16.40 7.71 -9.42
C PRO A 140 -16.42 8.31 -10.83
N ASN A 141 -15.44 7.90 -11.64
CA ASN A 141 -15.40 8.30 -13.04
C ASN A 141 -16.55 7.63 -13.81
N ARG A 142 -16.76 8.04 -15.08
CA ARG A 142 -17.71 7.40 -15.98
C ARG A 142 -17.51 5.88 -16.06
N THR A 143 -18.60 5.17 -16.31
CA THR A 143 -18.57 3.74 -16.60
C THR A 143 -17.92 3.49 -17.97
N TYR A 144 -16.95 2.57 -18.01
CA TYR A 144 -16.24 2.15 -19.21
C TYR A 144 -16.69 0.74 -19.62
N ASN A 145 -17.16 0.57 -20.85
CA ASN A 145 -17.38 -0.75 -21.42
C ASN A 145 -16.08 -1.21 -22.11
N MET A 146 -15.51 -2.33 -21.68
CA MET A 146 -14.21 -2.82 -22.18
C MET A 146 -14.34 -3.78 -23.37
N SER A 147 -15.36 -3.62 -24.21
CA SER A 147 -15.58 -4.47 -25.39
C SER A 147 -14.41 -4.45 -26.38
N ASP A 148 -13.66 -3.34 -26.47
CA ASP A 148 -12.43 -3.22 -27.27
C ASP A 148 -11.32 -4.19 -26.84
N TYR A 149 -11.41 -4.71 -25.61
CA TYR A 149 -10.51 -5.72 -25.04
C TYR A 149 -11.10 -7.13 -25.08
N GLY A 150 -12.26 -7.31 -25.72
CA GLY A 150 -12.99 -8.58 -25.75
C GLY A 150 -13.81 -8.86 -24.49
N ILE A 151 -13.99 -7.87 -23.62
CA ILE A 151 -14.70 -8.03 -22.35
C ILE A 151 -16.00 -7.22 -22.37
N ASN A 152 -17.12 -7.91 -22.43
CA ASN A 152 -18.44 -7.25 -22.39
C ASN A 152 -18.88 -7.01 -20.94
N LYS A 153 -18.09 -6.23 -20.20
CA LYS A 153 -18.39 -5.78 -18.83
C LYS A 153 -18.18 -4.28 -18.70
N ASN A 154 -18.90 -3.71 -17.74
CA ASN A 154 -18.79 -2.33 -17.33
C ASN A 154 -17.85 -2.21 -16.13
N PHE A 155 -16.92 -1.27 -16.20
CA PHE A 155 -15.96 -0.98 -15.16
C PHE A 155 -16.04 0.49 -14.76
N VAL A 156 -15.69 0.79 -13.51
CA VAL A 156 -15.58 2.16 -13.01
C VAL A 156 -14.16 2.41 -12.55
N CYS A 157 -13.54 3.46 -13.09
CA CYS A 157 -12.20 3.88 -12.66
C CYS A 157 -12.31 4.56 -11.29
N PHE A 158 -11.49 4.14 -10.33
CA PHE A 158 -11.45 4.68 -8.97
C PHE A 158 -10.10 5.30 -8.60
N ALA A 159 -9.03 4.98 -9.34
CA ALA A 159 -7.70 5.52 -9.10
C ALA A 159 -6.86 5.46 -10.37
N SER A 160 -5.77 6.23 -10.40
CA SER A 160 -4.73 6.13 -11.41
C SER A 160 -3.37 5.91 -10.74
N ALA A 161 -2.41 5.38 -11.49
CA ALA A 161 -1.05 5.19 -11.04
C ALA A 161 -0.03 5.66 -12.10
N HIS A 162 1.17 6.03 -11.63
CA HIS A 162 2.28 6.53 -12.44
C HIS A 162 1.88 7.68 -13.38
N ASN A 163 1.31 8.77 -12.84
CA ASN A 163 0.90 9.96 -13.60
C ASN A 163 -0.11 9.64 -14.71
N ASP A 164 -1.20 8.94 -14.37
CA ASP A 164 -2.29 8.54 -15.29
C ASP A 164 -1.89 7.56 -16.40
N HIS A 165 -0.67 7.03 -16.36
CA HIS A 165 -0.25 5.97 -17.28
C HIS A 165 -0.99 4.67 -17.04
N ILE A 166 -1.40 4.43 -15.80
CA ILE A 166 -2.16 3.26 -15.38
C ILE A 166 -3.48 3.71 -14.80
N ASN A 167 -4.58 3.09 -15.21
CA ASN A 167 -5.89 3.27 -14.60
C ASN A 167 -6.31 2.02 -13.83
N LEU A 168 -6.89 2.22 -12.65
CA LEU A 168 -7.39 1.16 -11.78
C LEU A 168 -8.91 1.17 -11.77
N PHE A 169 -9.51 0.01 -12.01
CA PHE A 169 -10.95 -0.14 -12.14
C PHE A 169 -11.50 -1.23 -11.25
N VAL A 170 -12.81 -1.12 -10.96
CA VAL A 170 -13.59 -2.16 -10.31
C VAL A 170 -14.82 -2.51 -11.16
N ASP A 171 -15.22 -3.79 -11.17
CA ASP A 171 -16.45 -4.25 -11.82
C ASP A 171 -17.62 -4.47 -10.84
N GLY A 172 -18.76 -4.90 -11.37
CA GLY A 172 -19.95 -5.18 -10.56
C GLY A 172 -19.82 -6.39 -9.63
N GLU A 173 -18.86 -7.28 -9.86
CA GLU A 173 -18.53 -8.41 -8.98
C GLU A 173 -17.53 -8.02 -7.88
N GLY A 174 -17.01 -6.78 -7.90
CA GLY A 174 -16.00 -6.30 -6.96
C GLY A 174 -14.58 -6.72 -7.32
N LYS A 175 -14.34 -7.18 -8.55
CA LYS A 175 -13.00 -7.52 -9.04
C LYS A 175 -12.24 -6.27 -9.46
N PHE A 176 -10.93 -6.28 -9.24
CA PHE A 176 -10.05 -5.15 -9.57
C PHE A 176 -9.29 -5.40 -10.87
N TYR A 177 -9.11 -4.32 -11.62
CA TYR A 177 -8.47 -4.35 -12.93
C TYR A 177 -7.47 -3.21 -13.06
N GLN A 178 -6.43 -3.46 -13.84
CA GLN A 178 -5.43 -2.47 -14.21
C GLN A 178 -5.41 -2.35 -15.74
N LEU A 179 -5.41 -1.12 -16.24
CA LEU A 179 -5.18 -0.83 -17.66
C LEU A 179 -3.93 0.01 -17.81
N ASP A 180 -2.94 -0.51 -18.55
CA ASP A 180 -1.78 0.26 -18.99
C ASP A 180 -2.16 1.04 -20.26
N ASN A 181 -2.24 2.36 -20.15
CA ASN A 181 -2.66 3.25 -21.24
C ASN A 181 -1.52 3.69 -22.15
N VAL A 182 -0.27 3.35 -21.85
CA VAL A 182 0.90 3.94 -22.51
C VAL A 182 1.65 2.93 -23.35
N VAL A 183 2.02 1.78 -22.79
CA VAL A 183 2.97 0.87 -23.43
C VAL A 183 2.26 -0.30 -24.10
N SER A 184 1.54 -1.09 -23.30
CA SER A 184 0.99 -2.37 -23.77
C SER A 184 -0.44 -2.25 -24.30
N LEU A 185 -1.25 -1.32 -23.78
CA LEU A 185 -2.71 -1.34 -23.94
C LEU A 185 -3.28 -2.73 -23.56
N ASP A 186 -2.67 -3.36 -22.57
CA ASP A 186 -3.12 -4.60 -21.98
C ASP A 186 -4.02 -4.30 -20.77
N LEU A 187 -5.08 -5.10 -20.64
CA LEU A 187 -5.97 -5.10 -19.50
C LEU A 187 -5.64 -6.31 -18.62
N TYR A 188 -5.44 -6.02 -17.33
CA TYR A 188 -5.06 -7.01 -16.33
C TYR A 188 -6.18 -7.19 -15.30
N LEU A 189 -6.42 -8.43 -14.88
CA LEU A 189 -7.23 -8.79 -13.72
C LEU A 189 -6.30 -9.00 -12.52
N TYR A 190 -6.63 -8.40 -11.38
CA TYR A 190 -6.00 -8.76 -10.12
C TYR A 190 -6.62 -10.06 -9.57
N GLU A 191 -5.78 -11.07 -9.31
CA GLU A 191 -6.18 -12.37 -8.76
C GLU A 191 -5.62 -12.64 -7.35
N GLY A 192 -5.12 -11.61 -6.66
CA GLY A 192 -4.64 -11.75 -5.28
C GLY A 192 -5.77 -11.74 -4.25
N ASP A 193 -5.41 -11.82 -2.98
CA ASP A 193 -6.34 -12.12 -1.88
C ASP A 193 -7.34 -10.99 -1.60
N ASP A 194 -6.84 -9.75 -1.46
CA ASP A 194 -7.66 -8.60 -1.09
C ASP A 194 -7.11 -7.26 -1.65
N PHE A 195 -7.82 -6.18 -1.33
CA PHE A 195 -7.49 -4.82 -1.73
C PHE A 195 -6.20 -4.31 -1.08
N GLU A 196 -5.92 -4.65 0.19
CA GLU A 196 -4.68 -4.25 0.86
C GLU A 196 -3.47 -4.86 0.14
N GLN A 197 -3.55 -6.14 -0.21
CA GLN A 197 -2.52 -6.83 -0.98
C GLN A 197 -2.35 -6.23 -2.38
N MET A 198 -3.45 -5.88 -3.06
CA MET A 198 -3.39 -5.22 -4.37
C MET A 198 -2.64 -3.89 -4.26
N MET A 199 -2.95 -3.08 -3.25
CA MET A 199 -2.30 -1.79 -3.03
C MET A 199 -0.81 -1.95 -2.69
N LYS A 200 -0.43 -2.97 -1.92
CA LYS A 200 0.98 -3.27 -1.65
C LYS A 200 1.75 -3.65 -2.92
N GLU A 201 1.16 -4.43 -3.81
CA GLU A 201 1.79 -4.77 -5.11
C GLU A 201 1.91 -3.52 -5.99
N LEU A 202 0.84 -2.71 -6.09
CA LEU A 202 0.84 -1.47 -6.86
C LEU A 202 1.83 -0.44 -6.34
N LEU A 203 2.11 -0.42 -5.04
CA LEU A 203 3.10 0.46 -4.39
C LEU A 203 4.49 -0.16 -4.32
N GLU A 204 4.70 -1.33 -4.95
CA GLU A 204 5.97 -2.07 -5.00
C GLU A 204 6.54 -2.38 -3.60
N LEU A 205 5.65 -2.61 -2.62
CA LEU A 205 6.03 -2.98 -1.26
C LEU A 205 6.37 -4.47 -1.17
N THR A 206 5.76 -5.28 -2.03
CA THR A 206 6.01 -6.72 -2.17
C THR A 206 6.71 -7.00 -3.51
N ASP A 207 7.33 -8.17 -3.65
CA ASP A 207 7.92 -8.62 -4.92
C ASP A 207 6.97 -9.55 -5.70
N THR A 208 5.73 -9.69 -5.25
CA THR A 208 4.69 -10.50 -5.92
C THR A 208 3.90 -9.64 -6.89
N THR A 209 3.46 -10.26 -7.99
CA THR A 209 2.46 -9.66 -8.86
C THR A 209 1.37 -10.67 -9.15
N SER A 210 0.14 -10.28 -8.82
CA SER A 210 -1.07 -11.07 -8.98
C SER A 210 -1.91 -10.58 -10.16
N PHE A 211 -1.38 -9.65 -10.97
CA PHE A 211 -2.04 -9.11 -12.14
C PHE A 211 -1.84 -10.01 -13.37
N LYS A 212 -2.92 -10.56 -13.92
CA LYS A 212 -2.90 -11.40 -15.12
C LYS A 212 -3.52 -10.70 -16.31
N VAL A 213 -2.83 -10.73 -17.46
CA VAL A 213 -3.38 -10.19 -18.71
C VAL A 213 -4.62 -10.98 -19.12
N ILE A 214 -5.75 -10.30 -19.27
CA ILE A 214 -7.03 -10.89 -19.68
C ILE A 214 -7.55 -10.36 -21.02
N GLY A 215 -6.98 -9.25 -21.50
CA GLY A 215 -7.42 -8.62 -22.75
C GLY A 215 -6.32 -7.72 -23.30
N LYS A 216 -6.28 -7.61 -24.63
CA LYS A 216 -5.41 -6.67 -25.34
C LYS A 216 -6.27 -5.84 -26.25
N LYS A 217 -6.02 -4.53 -26.34
CA LYS A 217 -6.79 -3.68 -27.23
C LYS A 217 -6.59 -4.13 -28.68
N LYS A 218 -7.69 -4.42 -29.38
CA LYS A 218 -7.62 -4.70 -30.82
C LYS A 218 -7.18 -3.41 -31.55
N ARG A 219 -6.07 -3.49 -32.28
CA ARG A 219 -5.62 -2.42 -33.19
C ARG A 219 -6.49 -2.39 -34.44
#